data_AF-D2X5N5-F1
#
_entry.id   AF-D2X5N5-F1
#
_cell.length_a   1.000
_cell.length_b   1.000
_cell.length_c   1.000
_cell.angle_alpha   90.00
_cell.angle_beta   90.00
_cell.angle_gamma   90.00
#
_symmetry.space_group_name_H-M   'P 1'
#
loop_
_entity.id
_entity.type
_entity.pdbx_description
1 polymer ?
#
loop_
_entity_poly.entity_id
_entity_poly.type
_entity_poly.pdbx_seq_one_letter_code
_entity_poly.pdbx_strand_id
1 'polypeptide(L)' 'MKYALVLLVAVAMLGMGMAECDIACTREYDPVCGADATHAETFGNACMFVFYNCQHPDAMMRLVRLGECNDA' A
#
# COMPACT_ATOMS: atom_id res chain seq x y z
N MET A 1 -28.28 28.51 -4.82
CA MET A 1 -27.03 28.82 -4.09
C MET A 1 -26.80 27.88 -2.90
N LYS A 2 -27.68 27.85 -1.90
CA LYS A 2 -27.50 27.06 -0.65
C LYS A 2 -27.35 25.53 -0.88
N TYR A 3 -28.18 24.97 -1.75
CA TYR A 3 -28.12 23.53 -2.07
C TYR A 3 -26.94 23.14 -2.97
N ALA A 4 -26.44 24.07 -3.79
CA ALA A 4 -25.30 23.80 -4.68
C ALA A 4 -24.03 23.50 -3.87
N LEU A 5 -23.80 24.26 -2.80
CA LEU A 5 -22.65 24.07 -1.90
C LEU A 5 -22.75 22.75 -1.10
N VAL A 6 -23.96 22.39 -0.66
CA VAL A 6 -24.23 21.11 0.01
C VAL A 6 -23.99 19.91 -0.92
N LEU A 7 -24.45 20.00 -2.17
CA LEU A 7 -24.23 18.95 -3.16
C LEU A 7 -22.75 18.82 -3.53
N LEU A 8 -22.02 19.93 -3.66
CA LEU A 8 -20.58 19.91 -3.96
C LEU A 8 -19.77 19.23 -2.84
N VAL A 9 -20.07 19.53 -1.58
CA VAL A 9 -19.42 18.88 -0.43
C VAL A 9 -19.78 17.39 -0.36
N ALA A 10 -21.05 17.04 -0.55
CA ALA A 10 -21.49 15.65 -0.55
C ALA A 10 -20.82 14.83 -1.68
N VAL A 11 -20.71 15.40 -2.88
CA VAL A 11 -20.02 14.78 -4.02
C VAL A 11 -18.52 14.62 -3.74
N ALA A 12 -17.88 15.60 -3.08
CA ALA A 12 -16.48 15.50 -2.70
C ALA A 12 -16.21 14.39 -1.66
N MET A 13 -17.12 14.21 -0.68
CA MET A 13 -16.97 13.21 0.38
C MET A 13 -17.22 11.78 -0.10
N LEU A 14 -18.06 11.57 -1.12
CA LEU A 14 -18.28 10.26 -1.75
C LEU A 14 -17.02 9.68 -2.42
N GLY A 15 -16.01 10.51 -2.70
CA GLY A 15 -14.75 10.10 -3.33
C GLY A 15 -13.60 9.82 -2.36
N MET A 16 -13.78 10.06 -1.06
CA MET A 16 -12.70 9.89 -0.07
C MET A 16 -12.82 8.50 0.57
N GLY A 17 -12.39 7.46 -0.14
CA GLY A 17 -12.16 6.15 0.45
C GLY A 17 -10.89 6.18 1.30
N MET A 18 -11.03 6.32 2.62
CA MET A 18 -9.90 6.16 3.53
C MET A 18 -9.64 4.67 3.70
N ALA A 19 -8.67 4.12 2.95
CA ALA A 19 -8.09 2.84 3.28
C ALA A 19 -7.27 3.03 4.56
N GLU A 20 -7.86 2.69 5.71
CA GLU A 20 -7.17 2.72 6.99
C GLU A 20 -6.19 1.55 7.06
N CYS A 21 -4.90 1.84 6.91
CA CYS A 21 -3.82 0.85 6.93
C CYS A 21 -3.18 0.74 8.32
N ASP A 22 -3.98 0.39 9.32
CA ASP A 22 -3.48 0.21 10.69
C ASP A 22 -2.91 -1.20 10.91
N ILE A 23 -1.71 -1.42 10.35
CA ILE A 23 -0.97 -2.69 10.49
C ILE A 23 0.27 -2.44 11.34
N ALA A 24 0.32 -3.07 12.51
CA ALA A 24 1.52 -3.10 13.34
C ALA A 24 2.38 -4.32 12.95
N CYS A 25 3.58 -4.06 12.43
CA CYS A 25 4.54 -5.10 12.12
C CYS A 25 5.60 -5.24 13.22
N THR A 26 5.96 -6.48 13.50
CA THR A 26 7.18 -6.84 14.21
C THR A 26 8.42 -6.39 13.44
N ARG A 27 9.57 -6.35 14.13
CA ARG A 27 10.87 -5.99 13.52
C ARG A 27 11.76 -7.21 13.25
N GLU A 28 11.20 -8.42 13.19
CA GLU A 28 11.99 -9.54 12.67
C GLU A 28 12.35 -9.31 11.21
N TYR A 29 13.54 -9.78 10.87
CA TYR A 29 14.06 -9.71 9.52
C TYR A 29 13.92 -11.10 8.88
N ASP A 30 12.90 -11.24 8.04
CA ASP A 30 12.54 -12.42 7.26
C ASP A 30 12.15 -11.94 5.85
N PRO A 31 13.13 -11.54 5.03
CA PRO A 31 12.91 -10.64 3.92
C PRO A 31 12.06 -11.25 2.80
N VAL A 32 11.35 -10.37 2.07
CA VAL A 32 10.63 -10.73 0.85
C VAL A 32 10.90 -9.73 -0.26
N CYS A 33 10.93 -10.20 -1.50
CA CYS A 33 11.09 -9.36 -2.68
C CYS A 33 9.73 -9.09 -3.32
N GLY A 34 9.33 -7.82 -3.34
CA GLY A 34 8.19 -7.31 -4.10
C GLY A 34 8.67 -6.58 -5.36
N ALA A 35 7.89 -6.64 -6.45
CA ALA A 35 8.19 -5.86 -7.64
C ALA A 35 6.92 -5.40 -8.37
N ASP A 36 7.03 -4.28 -9.07
CA ASP A 36 6.08 -3.82 -10.07
C ASP A 36 6.67 -3.91 -11.49
N ALA A 37 6.08 -3.22 -12.46
CA ALA A 37 6.54 -3.24 -13.85
C ALA A 37 7.92 -2.58 -14.07
N THR A 38 8.42 -1.80 -13.12
CA THR A 38 9.57 -0.89 -13.28
C THR A 38 10.63 -1.06 -12.21
N HIS A 39 10.27 -1.53 -11.02
CA HIS A 39 11.20 -1.66 -9.90
C HIS A 39 10.91 -2.88 -9.02
N ALA A 40 11.93 -3.29 -8.27
CA ALA A 40 11.84 -4.32 -7.24
C ALA A 40 12.40 -3.77 -5.93
N GLU A 41 11.79 -4.14 -4.81
CA GLU A 41 12.13 -3.69 -3.47
C GLU A 41 12.11 -4.87 -2.49
N THR A 42 13.12 -4.91 -1.62
CA THR A 42 13.18 -5.84 -0.50
C THR A 42 12.42 -5.25 0.69
N PHE A 43 11.48 -6.02 1.22
CA PHE A 43 10.77 -5.70 2.47
C PHE A 43 11.36 -6.53 3.60
N GLY A 44 11.56 -5.93 4.78
CA GLY A 44 12.18 -6.60 5.92
C GLY A 44 11.41 -7.83 6.41
N ASN A 45 10.10 -7.87 6.21
CA ASN A 45 9.28 -9.06 6.37
C ASN A 45 7.98 -8.98 5.57
N ALA A 46 7.24 -10.09 5.51
CA ALA A 46 5.97 -10.18 4.81
C ALA A 46 4.90 -9.19 5.33
N CYS A 47 4.90 -8.87 6.63
CA CYS A 47 3.97 -7.88 7.19
C CYS A 47 4.24 -6.49 6.60
N MET A 48 5.52 -6.07 6.53
CA MET A 48 5.89 -4.77 5.96
C MET A 48 5.56 -4.67 4.47
N PHE A 49 5.68 -5.77 3.71
CA PHE A 49 5.23 -5.84 2.32
C PHE A 49 3.71 -5.61 2.19
N VAL A 50 2.90 -6.26 3.02
CA VAL A 50 1.44 -6.06 3.02
C VAL A 50 1.08 -4.64 3.43
N PHE A 51 1.75 -4.09 4.45
CA PHE A 51 1.57 -2.71 4.88
C PHE A 51 1.90 -1.69 3.79
N TYR A 52 2.98 -1.92 3.03
CA TYR A 52 3.29 -1.10 1.86
C TYR A 52 2.16 -1.11 0.84
N ASN A 53 1.70 -2.30 0.43
CA ASN A 53 0.63 -2.43 -0.56
C ASN A 53 -0.71 -1.85 -0.09
N CYS A 54 -1.00 -1.92 1.21
CA CYS A 54 -2.18 -1.26 1.77
C CYS A 54 -2.11 0.26 1.57
N GLN A 55 -0.97 0.89 1.89
CA GLN A 55 -0.78 2.33 1.75
C GLN A 55 -0.69 2.80 0.29
N HIS A 56 -0.39 1.89 -0.64
CA HIS A 56 -0.18 2.20 -2.04
C HIS A 56 -1.14 1.39 -2.94
N PRO A 57 -2.48 1.58 -2.82
CA PRO A 57 -3.45 0.81 -3.60
C PRO A 57 -3.32 1.06 -5.12
N ASP A 58 -2.81 2.22 -5.52
CA ASP A 58 -2.56 2.58 -6.92
C ASP A 58 -1.16 2.18 -7.43
N ALA A 59 -0.29 1.67 -6.54
CA ALA A 59 1.09 1.28 -6.84
C ALA A 59 1.48 -0.03 -6.13
N MET A 60 0.58 -1.02 -6.18
CA MET A 60 0.80 -2.31 -5.54
C MET A 60 1.95 -3.08 -6.18
N MET A 61 2.81 -3.66 -5.35
CA MET A 61 3.84 -4.59 -5.76
C MET A 61 3.35 -6.04 -5.68
N ARG A 62 3.79 -6.86 -6.63
CA ARG A 62 3.60 -8.31 -6.60
C ARG A 62 4.74 -8.96 -5.83
N LEU A 63 4.41 -9.94 -4.98
CA LEU A 63 5.42 -10.80 -4.37
C LEU A 63 6.11 -11.63 -5.47
N VAL A 64 7.42 -11.45 -5.61
CA VAL A 64 8.25 -12.18 -6.59
C VAL A 64 8.89 -13.40 -5.95
N ARG A 65 9.47 -13.23 -4.75
CA ARG A 65 10.23 -14.29 -4.07
C ARG A 65 10.27 -14.04 -2.56
N LEU A 66 10.49 -15.12 -1.79
CA LEU A 66 10.99 -15.06 -0.43
C LEU A 66 12.52 -14.80 -0.45
N GLY A 67 13.03 -13.97 0.45
CA GLY A 67 14.41 -13.47 0.44
C GLY A 67 14.52 -12.04 -0.10
N GLU A 68 15.73 -11.48 -0.09
CA GLU A 68 15.97 -10.17 -0.68
C GLU A 68 15.89 -10.23 -2.22
N CYS A 69 15.64 -9.09 -2.87
CA CYS A 69 15.63 -9.03 -4.34
C CYS A 69 17.00 -9.27 -4.99
N ASN A 70 18.09 -9.08 -4.23
CA ASN A 70 19.46 -9.25 -4.73
C ASN A 70 20.07 -10.61 -4.36
N ASP A 71 19.33 -11.46 -3.64
CA ASP A 71 19.76 -12.83 -3.35
C ASP A 71 19.52 -13.69 -4.60
N ALA A 72 20.61 -14.21 -5.18
CA ALA A 72 20.60 -15.00 -6.42
C ALA A 72 19.78 -16.31 -6.30
#